data_AF-A0A6N2KCY5-F1
#
_entry.id   AF-A0A6N2KCY5-F1
#
_cell.length_a   1.000
_cell.length_b   1.000
_cell.length_c   1.000
_cell.angle_alpha   90.00
_cell.angle_beta   90.00
_cell.angle_gamma   90.00
#
_symmetry.space_group_name_H-M   'P 1'
#
loop_
_entity.id
_entity.type
_entity.pdbx_description
1 polymer ?
#
loop_
_entity_poly.entity_id
_entity_poly.type
_entity_poly.pdbx_seq_one_letter_code
_entity_poly.pdbx_strand_id
1 'polypeptide(L)'
;MDSLDAIHGSSAITISNNYMTHHDKVMLLGHSDSYTQDKNMQVTIAFNHFGEGLVQRMPRCRHGYFHVVNNDYTHWEMYAIGGSANPTINSQGNRFVTKHEDAPESEWKHWNWRSEGDLLVNGAFFTASGAGASSSYARASSLGARPSSLVGTITTAAGALGCRKGVRC
;
A
#
# COMPACT_ATOMS: atom_id res chain seq x y z
N MET A 1 -11.16 6.62 12.54
CA MET A 1 -11.44 6.24 11.14
C MET A 1 -11.78 4.78 11.13
N ASP A 2 -12.77 4.36 10.36
CA ASP A 2 -13.06 2.93 10.17
C ASP A 2 -12.04 2.30 9.22
N SER A 3 -11.78 1.00 9.35
CA SER A 3 -10.90 0.25 8.46
C SER A 3 -11.47 0.15 7.04
N LEU A 4 -10.60 0.01 6.04
CA LEU A 4 -11.00 -0.32 4.66
C LEU A 4 -10.82 -1.81 4.42
N ASP A 5 -11.91 -2.50 4.10
CA ASP A 5 -11.92 -3.93 3.81
C ASP A 5 -12.50 -4.19 2.41
N ALA A 6 -11.72 -4.80 1.52
CA ALA A 6 -12.17 -5.29 0.22
C ALA A 6 -11.97 -6.80 0.13
N ILE A 7 -13.07 -7.54 0.06
CA ILE A 7 -13.10 -9.00 0.24
C ILE A 7 -14.09 -9.66 -0.73
N HIS A 8 -14.19 -10.98 -0.72
CA HIS A 8 -15.26 -11.75 -1.39
C HIS A 8 -15.34 -11.50 -2.90
N GLY A 9 -14.20 -11.55 -3.59
CA GLY A 9 -14.13 -11.41 -5.04
C GLY A 9 -14.19 -9.96 -5.55
N SER A 10 -14.13 -8.98 -4.65
CA SER A 10 -13.98 -7.56 -5.00
C SER A 10 -12.75 -7.35 -5.89
N SER A 11 -12.86 -6.53 -6.95
CA SER A 11 -11.77 -6.27 -7.89
C SER A 11 -11.97 -4.95 -8.64
N ALA A 12 -10.96 -4.53 -9.41
CA ALA A 12 -10.92 -3.27 -10.15
C ALA A 12 -11.13 -2.01 -9.27
N ILE A 13 -10.47 -1.99 -8.11
CA ILE A 13 -10.58 -0.91 -7.13
C ILE A 13 -9.40 0.06 -7.26
N THR A 14 -9.67 1.36 -7.12
CA THR A 14 -8.63 2.36 -6.90
C THR A 14 -8.90 3.10 -5.60
N ILE A 15 -7.90 3.15 -4.72
CA ILE A 15 -7.92 3.87 -3.45
C ILE A 15 -6.89 4.98 -3.57
N SER A 16 -7.34 6.23 -3.69
CA SER A 16 -6.45 7.36 -3.94
C SER A 16 -6.81 8.66 -3.24
N ASN A 17 -5.77 9.49 -3.02
CA ASN A 17 -5.87 10.81 -2.38
C ASN A 17 -6.52 10.79 -0.98
N ASN A 18 -6.35 9.70 -0.23
CA ASN A 18 -6.84 9.61 1.15
C ASN A 18 -5.75 9.99 2.13
N TYR A 19 -6.12 10.68 3.22
CA TYR A 19 -5.26 10.87 4.38
C TYR A 19 -5.75 9.98 5.52
N MET A 20 -4.95 9.00 5.93
CA MET A 20 -5.30 8.01 6.93
C MET A 20 -4.43 8.21 8.19
N THR A 21 -5.05 8.26 9.36
CA THR A 21 -4.37 8.44 10.66
C THR A 21 -5.10 7.68 11.77
N HIS A 22 -4.41 7.44 12.89
CA HIS A 22 -4.97 6.93 14.15
C HIS A 22 -5.79 5.63 14.01
N HIS A 23 -5.15 4.57 13.51
CA HIS A 23 -5.80 3.28 13.32
C HIS A 23 -4.82 2.10 13.34
N ASP A 24 -5.18 1.02 14.02
CA ASP A 24 -4.34 -0.19 14.07
C ASP A 24 -4.32 -0.92 12.72
N LYS A 25 -5.50 -1.37 12.25
CA LYS A 25 -5.64 -2.24 11.08
C LYS A 25 -6.21 -1.49 9.89
N VAL A 26 -5.38 -0.75 9.16
CA VAL A 26 -5.83 0.28 8.20
C VAL A 26 -6.61 -0.29 7.02
N MET A 27 -6.02 -1.24 6.28
CA MET A 27 -6.54 -1.71 5.00
C MET A 27 -6.30 -3.21 4.79
N LEU A 28 -7.38 -3.99 4.68
CA LEU A 28 -7.34 -5.41 4.40
C LEU A 28 -7.90 -5.72 3.00
N LEU A 29 -7.08 -6.31 2.15
CA LEU A 29 -7.45 -6.68 0.79
C LEU A 29 -7.38 -8.21 0.66
N GLY A 30 -8.55 -8.85 0.75
CA GLY A 30 -8.73 -10.30 0.88
C GLY A 30 -8.73 -10.76 2.34
N HIS A 31 -9.79 -11.48 2.74
CA HIS A 31 -10.05 -11.80 4.16
C HIS A 31 -9.44 -13.12 4.64
N SER A 32 -9.25 -14.10 3.75
CA SER A 32 -8.88 -15.47 4.11
C SER A 32 -7.85 -16.06 3.16
N ASP A 33 -6.88 -16.77 3.73
CA ASP A 33 -5.84 -17.48 2.98
C ASP A 33 -6.44 -18.66 2.17
N SER A 34 -7.60 -19.19 2.57
CA SER A 34 -8.30 -20.29 1.87
C SER A 34 -9.29 -19.82 0.80
N TYR A 35 -9.61 -18.53 0.76
CA TYR A 35 -10.63 -18.00 -0.13
C TYR A 35 -10.05 -17.63 -1.50
N THR A 36 -9.93 -18.63 -2.35
CA THR A 36 -9.22 -18.53 -3.64
C THR A 36 -9.96 -17.71 -4.71
N GLN A 37 -11.20 -17.28 -4.47
CA GLN A 37 -11.92 -16.38 -5.38
C GLN A 37 -11.28 -14.97 -5.43
N ASP A 38 -10.49 -14.58 -4.43
CA ASP A 38 -9.74 -13.31 -4.41
C ASP A 38 -8.51 -13.32 -5.34
N LYS A 39 -8.15 -14.44 -5.99
CA LYS A 39 -6.99 -14.54 -6.90
C LYS A 39 -7.02 -13.57 -8.09
N ASN A 40 -8.20 -13.09 -8.48
CA ASN A 40 -8.37 -12.13 -9.56
C ASN A 40 -8.62 -10.69 -9.06
N MET A 41 -8.51 -10.46 -7.75
CA MET A 41 -8.58 -9.12 -7.17
C MET A 41 -7.46 -8.26 -7.75
N GLN A 42 -7.80 -7.06 -8.18
CA GLN A 42 -6.88 -6.04 -8.67
C GLN A 42 -7.19 -4.73 -7.95
N VAL A 43 -6.20 -4.18 -7.25
CA VAL A 43 -6.35 -2.93 -6.51
C VAL A 43 -5.16 -2.01 -6.78
N THR A 44 -5.46 -0.75 -7.05
CA THR A 44 -4.46 0.34 -7.09
C THR A 44 -4.58 1.18 -5.83
N ILE A 45 -3.46 1.37 -5.13
CA ILE A 45 -3.33 2.23 -3.96
C ILE A 45 -2.38 3.35 -4.37
N ALA A 46 -2.91 4.57 -4.57
CA ALA A 46 -2.12 5.66 -5.17
C ALA A 46 -2.32 7.01 -4.49
N PHE A 47 -1.24 7.77 -4.31
CA PHE A 47 -1.31 9.16 -3.81
C PHE A 47 -1.96 9.31 -2.44
N ASN A 48 -1.97 8.26 -1.61
CA ASN A 48 -2.46 8.34 -0.24
C ASN A 48 -1.35 8.83 0.69
N HIS A 49 -1.74 9.48 1.77
CA HIS A 49 -0.87 9.82 2.89
C HIS A 49 -1.24 8.94 4.09
N PHE A 50 -0.29 8.09 4.50
CA PHE A 50 -0.36 7.28 5.71
C PHE A 50 0.40 8.00 6.83
N GLY A 51 -0.38 8.64 7.70
CA GLY A 51 0.06 9.57 8.73
C GLY A 51 0.21 8.94 10.11
N GLU A 52 0.22 9.81 11.12
CA GLU A 52 0.45 9.44 12.52
C GLU A 52 -0.57 8.44 13.09
N GLY A 53 -0.14 7.71 14.13
CA GLY A 53 -0.99 6.77 14.88
C GLY A 53 -1.44 5.54 14.09
N LEU A 54 -0.78 5.23 12.97
CA LEU A 54 -1.02 3.99 12.21
C LEU A 54 -0.11 2.87 12.72
N VAL A 55 -0.65 1.66 12.87
CA VAL A 55 0.14 0.51 13.33
C VAL A 55 0.55 -0.39 12.16
N GLN A 56 -0.42 -0.84 11.36
CA GLN A 56 -0.18 -1.84 10.31
C GLN A 56 -1.21 -1.83 9.16
N ARG A 57 -0.91 -2.60 8.10
CA ARG A 57 -1.82 -2.94 6.99
C ARG A 57 -2.13 -1.78 6.05
N MET A 58 -1.11 -1.21 5.41
CA MET A 58 -1.24 -0.10 4.46
C MET A 58 -0.69 -0.44 3.06
N PRO A 59 -1.13 -1.52 2.37
CA PRO A 59 -2.19 -2.48 2.74
C PRO A 59 -1.66 -3.81 3.33
N ARG A 60 -2.57 -4.67 3.82
CA ARG A 60 -2.34 -6.11 3.95
C ARG A 60 -3.13 -6.88 2.89
N CYS A 61 -2.40 -7.58 2.02
CA CYS A 61 -2.95 -8.18 0.81
C CYS A 61 -2.98 -9.73 0.83
N ARG A 62 -3.94 -10.32 0.12
CA ARG A 62 -4.00 -11.76 -0.16
C ARG A 62 -4.36 -12.08 -1.60
N HIS A 63 -3.75 -13.12 -2.16
CA HIS A 63 -3.97 -13.71 -3.49
C HIS A 63 -3.77 -12.80 -4.72
N GLY A 64 -4.48 -11.67 -4.79
CA GLY A 64 -4.61 -10.82 -5.97
C GLY A 64 -3.35 -10.02 -6.35
N TYR A 65 -3.59 -8.97 -7.14
CA TYR A 65 -2.57 -8.11 -7.73
C TYR A 65 -2.75 -6.68 -7.22
N PHE A 66 -1.69 -6.10 -6.66
CA PHE A 66 -1.76 -4.85 -5.94
C PHE A 66 -0.69 -3.90 -6.45
N HIS A 67 -1.13 -2.77 -6.99
CA HIS A 67 -0.24 -1.70 -7.37
C HIS A 67 -0.21 -0.65 -6.27
N VAL A 68 0.90 -0.54 -5.55
CA VAL A 68 1.12 0.45 -4.49
C VAL A 68 2.06 1.50 -5.04
N VAL A 69 1.54 2.68 -5.40
CA VAL A 69 2.29 3.66 -6.18
C VAL A 69 2.20 5.09 -5.64
N ASN A 70 3.35 5.74 -5.47
CA ASN A 70 3.44 7.15 -5.05
C ASN A 70 2.63 7.51 -3.78
N ASN A 71 2.57 6.63 -2.79
CA ASN A 71 2.01 6.92 -1.47
C ASN A 71 3.10 7.44 -0.52
N ASP A 72 2.72 8.34 0.40
CA ASP A 72 3.59 8.86 1.45
C ASP A 72 3.33 8.13 2.77
N TYR A 73 4.29 7.33 3.19
CA TYR A 73 4.28 6.63 4.47
C TYR A 73 5.17 7.40 5.43
N THR A 74 4.56 8.09 6.38
CA THR A 74 5.30 8.93 7.33
C THR A 74 5.39 8.33 8.72
N HIS A 75 4.47 7.42 9.07
CA HIS A 75 4.45 6.72 10.35
C HIS A 75 3.82 5.32 10.17
N TRP A 76 4.42 4.33 10.84
CA TRP A 76 3.82 3.02 11.11
C TRP A 76 4.56 2.41 12.31
N GLU A 77 3.85 1.70 13.18
CA GLU A 77 4.48 1.08 14.37
C GLU A 77 4.99 -0.34 14.11
N MET A 78 4.32 -1.12 13.24
CA MET A 78 4.66 -2.52 13.03
C MET A 78 5.12 -2.82 11.60
N TYR A 79 4.30 -2.54 10.58
CA TYR A 79 4.70 -2.62 9.17
C TYR A 79 3.79 -1.77 8.28
N ALA A 80 4.36 -1.18 7.23
CA ALA A 80 3.58 -0.46 6.22
C ALA A 80 2.83 -1.44 5.30
N ILE A 81 3.55 -2.19 4.46
CA ILE A 81 2.98 -3.10 3.46
C ILE A 81 3.21 -4.54 3.88
N GLY A 82 2.18 -5.38 3.78
CA GLY A 82 2.28 -6.80 4.10
C GLY A 82 1.31 -7.67 3.31
N GLY A 83 1.36 -8.98 3.53
CA GLY A 83 0.45 -9.89 2.86
C GLY A 83 0.48 -11.31 3.43
N SER A 84 -0.36 -12.19 2.89
CA SER A 84 -0.33 -13.65 3.08
C SER A 84 -1.04 -14.34 1.92
N ALA A 85 -0.87 -15.66 1.75
CA ALA A 85 -1.45 -16.42 0.64
C ALA A 85 -1.06 -15.89 -0.76
N ASN A 86 0.24 -15.62 -0.95
CA ASN A 86 0.87 -15.32 -2.23
C ASN A 86 0.23 -14.16 -3.05
N PRO A 87 0.10 -12.94 -2.47
CA PRO A 87 -0.29 -11.77 -3.25
C PRO A 87 0.87 -11.32 -4.15
N THR A 88 0.55 -10.72 -5.29
CA THR A 88 1.54 -10.00 -6.10
C THR A 88 1.48 -8.51 -5.74
N ILE A 89 2.55 -8.00 -5.12
CA ILE A 89 2.63 -6.59 -4.70
C ILE A 89 3.69 -5.89 -5.53
N ASN A 90 3.26 -4.88 -6.26
CA ASN A 90 4.09 -3.97 -7.00
C ASN A 90 4.18 -2.63 -6.25
N SER A 91 5.28 -2.37 -5.54
CA SER A 91 5.56 -1.09 -4.91
C SER A 91 6.41 -0.21 -5.85
N GLN A 92 5.92 0.97 -6.23
CA GLN A 92 6.67 1.89 -7.09
C GLN A 92 6.61 3.36 -6.64
N GLY A 93 7.76 4.00 -6.59
CA GLY A 93 7.86 5.44 -6.36
C GLY A 93 7.22 5.94 -5.05
N ASN A 94 6.99 5.09 -4.07
CA ASN A 94 6.49 5.47 -2.75
C ASN A 94 7.59 6.12 -1.92
N ARG A 95 7.21 6.82 -0.86
CA ARG A 95 8.12 7.38 0.12
C ARG A 95 7.84 6.78 1.49
N PHE A 96 8.87 6.22 2.12
CA PHE A 96 8.79 5.59 3.43
C PHE A 96 9.74 6.30 4.39
N VAL A 97 9.19 6.95 5.40
CA VAL A 97 9.92 7.57 6.48
C VAL A 97 9.52 6.87 7.76
N THR A 98 10.46 6.14 8.36
CA THR A 98 10.24 5.53 9.67
C THR A 98 10.81 6.42 10.78
N LYS A 99 10.28 6.29 11.99
CA LYS A 99 11.00 6.62 13.22
C LYS A 99 11.58 5.31 13.70
N HIS A 100 12.90 5.23 13.74
CA HIS A 100 13.67 4.02 14.01
C HIS A 100 13.15 3.28 15.27
N GLU A 101 12.49 2.14 15.07
CA GLU A 101 12.39 1.06 16.05
C GLU A 101 12.55 -0.27 15.31
N ASP A 102 13.50 -1.08 15.77
CA ASP A 102 13.94 -2.32 15.16
C ASP A 102 12.85 -3.39 15.22
N ALA A 103 12.34 -3.81 14.05
CA ALA A 103 11.47 -4.98 13.94
C ALA A 103 12.32 -6.23 13.61
N PRO A 104 12.18 -7.35 14.35
CA PRO A 104 13.01 -8.54 14.16
C PRO A 104 12.77 -9.27 12.83
N GLU A 105 13.88 -9.71 12.23
CA GLU A 105 14.06 -10.13 10.84
C GLU A 105 13.77 -11.63 10.60
N SER A 106 12.59 -12.13 10.98
CA SER A 106 12.28 -13.56 10.74
C SER A 106 10.84 -13.84 10.35
N GLU A 107 10.54 -13.67 9.06
CA GLU A 107 9.65 -14.49 8.20
C GLU A 107 9.76 -13.93 6.75
N TRP A 108 9.16 -14.55 5.72
CA TRP A 108 8.99 -14.01 4.34
C TRP A 108 9.98 -14.34 3.19
N LYS A 109 10.52 -15.56 3.06
CA LYS A 109 11.42 -15.93 1.93
C LYS A 109 10.78 -16.37 0.59
N HIS A 110 9.46 -16.30 0.39
CA HIS A 110 8.81 -17.01 -0.75
C HIS A 110 7.70 -16.29 -1.56
N TRP A 111 7.53 -14.97 -1.46
CA TRP A 111 6.43 -14.26 -2.18
C TRP A 111 6.90 -13.45 -3.38
N ASN A 112 5.99 -12.85 -4.18
CA ASN A 112 6.35 -12.05 -5.37
C ASN A 112 6.14 -10.55 -5.08
N TRP A 113 7.10 -9.94 -4.38
CA TRP A 113 7.08 -8.54 -3.99
C TRP A 113 8.23 -7.78 -4.65
N ARG A 114 7.91 -6.68 -5.34
CA ARG A 114 8.92 -5.77 -5.90
C ARG A 114 8.79 -4.36 -5.35
N SER A 115 9.93 -3.69 -5.25
CA SER A 115 10.07 -2.26 -4.98
C SER A 115 10.87 -1.64 -6.13
N GLU A 116 10.38 -0.55 -6.71
CA GLU A 116 11.02 0.16 -7.82
C GLU A 116 10.92 1.68 -7.63
N GLY A 117 12.05 2.37 -7.49
CA GLY A 117 12.08 3.82 -7.33
C GLY A 117 11.52 4.35 -5.99
N ASP A 118 11.26 3.47 -5.02
CA ASP A 118 10.83 3.85 -3.68
C ASP A 118 11.95 4.60 -2.93
N LEU A 119 11.58 5.63 -2.16
CA LEU A 119 12.48 6.35 -1.27
C LEU A 119 12.33 5.80 0.15
N LEU A 120 13.40 5.18 0.65
CA LEU A 120 13.46 4.60 2.00
C LEU A 120 14.35 5.48 2.88
N VAL A 121 13.81 6.02 3.98
CA VAL A 121 14.50 6.98 4.86
C VAL A 121 14.48 6.46 6.30
N ASN A 122 15.51 6.81 7.09
CA ASN A 122 15.66 6.49 8.51
C ASN A 122 15.71 4.98 8.85
N GLY A 123 16.28 4.17 7.96
CA GLY A 123 16.38 2.72 8.16
C GLY A 123 15.14 1.94 7.72
N ALA A 124 14.18 2.58 7.05
CA ALA A 124 13.15 1.85 6.32
C ALA A 124 13.81 0.92 5.29
N PHE A 125 13.27 -0.29 5.15
CA PHE A 125 13.73 -1.26 4.16
C PHE A 125 12.54 -1.97 3.52
N PHE A 126 12.75 -2.51 2.32
CA PHE A 126 11.76 -3.33 1.63
C PHE A 126 12.39 -4.66 1.25
N THR A 127 11.87 -5.75 1.80
CA THR A 127 12.35 -7.10 1.48
C THR A 127 11.62 -7.62 0.24
N ALA A 128 12.24 -7.43 -0.92
CA ALA A 128 11.74 -8.00 -2.17
C ALA A 128 11.83 -9.53 -2.16
N SER A 129 10.90 -10.18 -2.83
CA SER A 129 10.89 -11.63 -3.00
C SER A 129 10.30 -12.01 -4.37
N GLY A 130 10.62 -13.20 -4.87
CA GLY A 130 9.96 -13.79 -6.04
C GLY A 130 10.80 -13.80 -7.32
N ALA A 131 10.33 -14.52 -8.34
CA ALA A 131 11.13 -14.86 -9.52
C ALA A 131 11.33 -13.72 -10.54
N GLY A 132 11.13 -12.45 -10.17
CA GLY A 132 11.26 -11.33 -11.10
C GLY A 132 10.34 -11.41 -12.32
N ALA A 133 9.23 -12.15 -12.23
CA ALA A 133 8.35 -12.44 -13.36
C ALA A 133 7.62 -11.18 -13.84
N SER A 134 8.03 -10.64 -14.99
CA SER A 134 7.49 -9.38 -15.55
C SER A 134 5.99 -9.44 -15.86
N SER A 135 5.43 -10.61 -16.18
CA SER A 135 4.04 -10.76 -16.62
C SER A 135 3.00 -10.64 -15.50
N SER A 136 3.28 -11.11 -14.28
CA SER A 136 2.37 -10.94 -13.14
C SER A 136 2.30 -9.49 -12.69
N TYR A 137 3.43 -8.78 -12.77
CA TYR A 137 3.47 -7.37 -12.45
C TYR A 137 2.76 -6.47 -13.45
N ALA A 138 2.59 -6.90 -14.70
CA ALA A 138 1.76 -6.18 -15.67
C ALA A 138 0.30 -6.06 -15.18
N ARG A 139 -0.21 -7.07 -14.48
CA ARG A 139 -1.55 -7.03 -13.83
C ARG A 139 -1.56 -6.23 -12.54
N ALA A 140 -0.39 -6.06 -11.90
CA ALA A 140 -0.19 -5.23 -10.73
C ALA A 140 0.37 -3.84 -11.10
N SER A 141 0.15 -3.35 -12.32
CA SER A 141 0.57 -2.03 -12.78
C SER A 141 -0.63 -1.31 -13.37
N SER A 142 -0.82 -0.03 -13.03
CA SER A 142 -1.99 0.75 -13.48
C SER A 142 -1.64 2.14 -13.99
N LEU A 143 -0.59 2.77 -13.46
CA LEU A 143 -0.07 4.05 -13.94
C LEU A 143 1.47 4.06 -13.84
N GLY A 144 2.11 4.97 -14.57
CA GLY A 144 3.55 5.19 -14.42
C GLY A 144 3.87 5.87 -13.08
N ALA A 145 4.84 5.33 -12.36
CA ALA A 145 5.30 5.92 -11.11
C ALA A 145 6.03 7.26 -11.35
N ARG A 146 5.72 8.26 -10.54
CA ARG A 146 6.49 9.52 -10.45
C ARG A 146 7.70 9.32 -9.54
N PRO A 147 8.74 10.18 -9.65
CA PRO A 147 9.86 10.16 -8.71
C PRO A 147 9.39 10.27 -7.25
N SER A 148 9.89 9.40 -6.38
CA SER A 148 9.56 9.36 -4.96
C SER A 148 9.88 10.65 -4.20
N SER A 149 10.81 11.46 -4.72
CA SER A 149 11.12 12.81 -4.22
C SER A 149 9.94 13.79 -4.33
N LEU A 150 8.99 13.56 -5.24
CA LEU A 150 7.81 14.41 -5.41
C LEU A 150 6.64 13.98 -4.51
N VAL A 151 6.72 12.80 -3.88
CA VAL A 151 5.60 12.19 -3.15
C VAL A 151 5.07 13.09 -2.04
N GLY A 152 5.96 13.70 -1.24
CA GLY A 152 5.52 14.62 -0.18
C GLY A 152 4.71 15.80 -0.72
N THR A 153 5.11 16.35 -1.87
CA THR A 153 4.38 17.47 -2.51
C THR A 153 3.05 17.02 -3.10
N ILE A 154 3.03 15.91 -3.85
CA ILE A 154 1.81 15.47 -4.57
C ILE A 154 0.74 14.88 -3.63
N THR A 155 1.11 14.49 -2.41
CA THR A 155 0.18 13.97 -1.40
C THR A 155 -0.23 15.01 -0.36
N THR A 156 0.27 16.25 -0.44
CA THR A 156 -0.08 17.33 0.52
C THR A 156 -1.59 17.64 0.54
N ALA A 157 -2.30 17.40 -0.58
CA ALA A 157 -3.74 17.61 -0.69
C ALA A 157 -4.58 16.34 -0.39
N ALA A 158 -3.97 15.27 0.12
CA ALA A 158 -4.69 14.06 0.47
C ALA A 158 -5.68 14.29 1.62
N GLY A 159 -6.82 13.63 1.58
CA GLY A 159 -7.88 13.73 2.57
C GLY A 159 -9.19 14.31 2.01
N ALA A 160 -10.17 14.48 2.90
CA ALA A 160 -11.46 15.02 2.51
C ALA A 160 -11.32 16.48 2.06
N LEU A 161 -11.99 16.82 0.95
CA LEU A 161 -12.06 18.20 0.49
C LEU A 161 -12.80 19.05 1.53
N GLY A 162 -12.28 20.25 1.80
CA GLY A 162 -12.90 21.25 2.66
C GLY A 162 -14.14 21.89 2.01
N CYS A 163 -15.18 21.09 1.82
CA CYS A 163 -16.41 21.49 1.15
C CYS A 163 -17.29 22.39 2.04
N ARG A 164 -17.85 23.45 1.45
CA ARG A 164 -18.85 24.31 2.10
C ARG A 164 -20.18 24.22 1.35
N LYS A 165 -21.29 24.17 2.09
CA LYS A 165 -22.63 24.12 1.51
C LYS A 165 -22.84 25.31 0.55
N GLY A 166 -23.23 25.02 -0.69
CA GLY A 166 -23.50 26.03 -1.72
C GLY A 166 -22.28 26.48 -2.55
N VAL A 167 -21.08 25.96 -2.28
CA VAL A 167 -19.86 26.21 -3.07
C VAL A 167 -19.42 24.88 -3.70
N ARG A 168 -18.96 24.91 -4.96
CA ARG A 168 -18.37 23.72 -5.56
C ARG A 168 -17.08 23.36 -4.83
N CYS A 169 -16.96 22.07 -4.56
CA CYS A 169 -15.67 21.40 -4.45
C CYS A 169 -15.34 20.91 -5.88
#